data_AF-A0A6P1CW80-F1
#
_entry.id   AF-A0A6P1CW80-F1
#
_cell.length_a   1.000
_cell.length_b   1.000
_cell.length_c   1.000
_cell.angle_alpha   90.00
_cell.angle_beta   90.00
_cell.angle_gamma   90.00
#
_symmetry.space_group_name_H-M   'P 1'
#
loop_
_entity.id
_entity.type
_entity.pdbx_description
1 polymer ?
#
loop_
_entity_poly.entity_id
_entity_poly.type
_entity_poly.pdbx_seq_one_letter_code
_entity_poly.pdbx_strand_id
1 'polypeptide(L)'
;MDTSDTTAYPALDRDAHVDVAVIGAGIAGLSTAWELLRTGRSVAVVEAGPIAAGVTGYTTAKVTSLHTLIYHRLASSLGEPAARLYAASQQDALGHLAQTVDELGIDCQLEQCAAYTYSETADGVEAIRREVDAAIAAGLPAEFVTETGLPFPVTGAVRVGQQAQFHPRRYLLALARAITERGGLIYENSRVTNLSEGRAPMLTTASGGRLTAADVVVATHYPVFDRSLLFPRLTPHRELVVAAAIPEDQDPQGCYFTPEGNTRSVRTAPLSEGQRLLIVTGEKFTPGDGDVRQRFEALTSWTTQRFPDAEIRYRWAAQDNSTTDHLPFIGRLHPLSSHAYVATGFNSWGMSNGIVAARALAGRITGEPLPWTDLYDPVRVHPVTEAVPFVRAQTKVATHFVGDRLRTVRTGSVADIAPCTGAVIRVSGSPCAVYRDEDGVVHAVSATCTHLGCLVAFNDAERTWECPCHGSRFTVDGAVIQGPATRPLPPKQID
;
A
#
# COMPACT_ATOMS: atom_id res chain seq x y z
N MET A 1 -4.57 -8.11 -11.66
CA MET A 1 -3.86 -7.81 -12.92
C MET A 1 -4.56 -8.50 -14.08
N ASP A 2 -4.74 -9.81 -14.01
CA ASP A 2 -5.27 -10.70 -15.06
C ASP A 2 -6.66 -10.33 -15.64
N THR A 3 -7.47 -9.58 -14.88
CA THR A 3 -8.87 -9.25 -15.22
C THR A 3 -9.07 -7.86 -15.82
N SER A 4 -7.99 -7.23 -16.29
CA SER A 4 -8.01 -5.85 -16.81
C SER A 4 -6.88 -5.61 -17.79
N ASP A 5 -7.05 -4.63 -18.68
CA ASP A 5 -6.12 -4.34 -19.76
C ASP A 5 -4.71 -3.95 -19.28
N THR A 6 -3.79 -3.95 -20.24
CA THR A 6 -2.45 -3.38 -20.10
C THR A 6 -2.38 -2.01 -20.77
N THR A 7 -1.36 -1.25 -20.41
CA THR A 7 -1.07 0.09 -20.95
C THR A 7 0.32 0.12 -21.55
N ALA A 8 0.56 1.11 -22.40
CA ALA A 8 1.84 1.32 -23.06
C ALA A 8 2.08 2.83 -23.25
N TYR A 9 2.13 3.57 -22.15
CA TYR A 9 2.48 4.98 -22.18
C TYR A 9 3.98 5.16 -22.48
N PRO A 10 4.39 6.27 -23.09
CA PRO A 10 5.80 6.49 -23.42
C PRO A 10 6.67 6.57 -22.17
N ALA A 11 7.97 6.29 -22.32
CA ALA A 11 8.95 6.63 -21.29
C ALA A 11 9.29 8.13 -21.34
N LEU A 12 9.71 8.70 -20.22
CA LEU A 12 10.28 10.04 -20.17
C LEU A 12 11.73 9.97 -20.71
N ASP A 13 11.87 10.18 -22.01
CA ASP A 13 13.12 10.13 -22.77
C ASP A 13 13.63 11.52 -23.20
N ARG A 14 12.86 12.56 -22.91
CA ARG A 14 13.14 13.97 -23.23
C ARG A 14 12.82 14.86 -22.04
N ASP A 15 13.41 16.05 -22.04
CA ASP A 15 13.11 17.06 -21.05
C ASP A 15 11.66 17.57 -21.22
N ALA A 16 10.95 17.68 -20.10
CA ALA A 16 9.56 18.15 -20.07
C ALA A 16 9.34 19.18 -18.95
N HIS A 17 8.33 20.03 -19.14
CA HIS A 17 7.95 21.09 -18.21
C HIS A 17 6.44 21.07 -17.99
N VAL A 18 6.01 21.10 -16.73
CA VAL A 18 4.59 21.13 -16.33
C VAL A 18 4.42 21.99 -15.08
N ASP A 19 3.18 22.28 -14.68
CA ASP A 19 2.92 22.96 -13.40
C ASP A 19 3.13 21.98 -12.24
N VAL A 20 2.64 20.75 -12.35
CA VAL A 20 2.78 19.73 -11.29
C VAL A 20 3.29 18.40 -11.83
N ALA A 21 4.35 17.86 -11.22
CA ALA A 21 4.82 16.51 -11.45
C ALA A 21 4.38 15.56 -10.33
N VAL A 22 3.80 14.41 -10.68
CA VAL A 22 3.38 13.37 -9.73
C VAL A 22 4.23 12.13 -9.92
N ILE A 23 4.86 11.64 -8.85
CA ILE A 23 5.72 10.44 -8.87
C ILE A 23 4.93 9.26 -8.30
N GLY A 24 4.72 8.23 -9.12
CA GLY A 24 3.94 7.05 -8.81
C GLY A 24 2.51 7.12 -9.36
N ALA A 25 2.11 6.12 -10.13
CA ALA A 25 0.79 6.02 -10.78
C ALA A 25 -0.10 4.95 -10.12
N GLY A 26 -0.10 4.91 -8.78
CA GLY A 26 -1.11 4.22 -7.99
C GLY A 26 -2.36 5.07 -7.76
N ILE A 27 -3.26 4.60 -6.89
CA ILE A 27 -4.52 5.30 -6.56
C ILE A 27 -4.30 6.74 -6.09
N ALA A 28 -3.27 6.99 -5.27
CA ALA A 28 -2.97 8.32 -4.78
C ALA A 28 -2.49 9.23 -5.91
N GLY A 29 -1.49 8.80 -6.69
CA GLY A 29 -0.91 9.64 -7.72
C GLY A 29 -1.84 9.94 -8.89
N LEU A 30 -2.56 8.94 -9.42
CA LEU A 30 -3.51 9.17 -10.52
C LEU A 30 -4.70 10.01 -10.08
N SER A 31 -5.22 9.80 -8.86
CA SER A 31 -6.28 10.67 -8.32
C SER A 31 -5.76 12.10 -8.09
N THR A 32 -4.55 12.29 -7.56
CA THR A 32 -3.96 13.63 -7.41
C THR A 32 -3.80 14.33 -8.74
N ALA A 33 -3.31 13.62 -9.76
CA ALA A 33 -3.13 14.17 -11.10
C ALA A 33 -4.47 14.60 -11.72
N TRP A 34 -5.51 13.78 -11.54
CA TRP A 34 -6.87 14.11 -11.98
C TRP A 34 -7.41 15.38 -11.32
N GLU A 35 -7.33 15.48 -9.99
CA GLU A 35 -7.83 16.65 -9.26
C GLU A 35 -7.08 17.93 -9.67
N LEU A 36 -5.76 17.86 -9.87
CA LEU A 36 -4.97 19.01 -10.31
C LEU A 36 -5.27 19.42 -11.76
N LEU A 37 -5.43 18.47 -12.68
CA LEU A 37 -5.80 18.76 -14.07
C LEU A 37 -7.15 19.47 -14.18
N ARG A 38 -8.13 19.10 -13.33
CA ARG A 38 -9.43 19.77 -13.25
C ARG A 38 -9.32 21.25 -12.86
N THR A 39 -8.22 21.65 -12.22
CA THR A 39 -7.96 23.04 -11.84
C THR A 39 -7.31 23.86 -12.96
N GLY A 40 -7.09 23.26 -14.14
CA GLY A 40 -6.46 23.90 -15.30
C GLY A 40 -4.93 23.88 -15.29
N ARG A 41 -4.31 23.18 -14.34
CA ARG A 41 -2.85 22.97 -14.28
C ARG A 41 -2.41 21.93 -15.31
N SER A 42 -1.25 22.13 -15.93
CA SER A 42 -0.56 21.08 -16.67
C SER A 42 0.08 20.09 -15.70
N VAL A 43 -0.12 18.78 -15.94
CA VAL A 43 0.33 17.72 -15.03
C VAL A 43 1.03 16.61 -15.78
N ALA A 44 2.13 16.11 -15.22
CA ALA A 44 2.78 14.89 -15.66
C ALA A 44 2.87 13.85 -14.53
N VAL A 45 2.47 12.62 -14.81
CA VAL A 45 2.62 11.46 -13.92
C VAL A 45 3.81 10.62 -14.40
N VAL A 46 4.70 10.26 -13.49
CA VAL A 46 5.90 9.46 -13.79
C VAL A 46 5.89 8.19 -12.95
N GLU A 47 5.81 7.03 -13.60
CA GLU A 47 5.75 5.70 -12.99
C GLU A 47 6.97 4.86 -13.39
N ALA A 48 7.50 4.09 -12.44
CA ALA A 48 8.69 3.27 -12.64
C ALA A 48 8.43 2.00 -13.47
N GLY A 49 7.20 1.51 -13.51
CA GLY A 49 6.76 0.38 -14.33
C GLY A 49 5.45 0.70 -15.07
N PRO A 50 4.54 -0.28 -15.22
CA PRO A 50 3.18 -0.05 -15.68
C PRO A 50 2.32 0.65 -14.60
N ILE A 51 1.40 1.53 -15.02
CA ILE A 51 0.50 2.20 -14.10
C ILE A 51 -0.45 1.23 -13.38
N ALA A 52 -0.86 1.59 -12.17
CA ALA A 52 -1.74 0.79 -11.32
C ALA A 52 -1.29 -0.68 -11.13
N ALA A 53 0.00 -0.98 -11.30
CA ALA A 53 0.56 -2.33 -11.19
C ALA A 53 1.39 -2.56 -9.91
N GLY A 54 1.64 -1.52 -9.11
CA GLY A 54 2.22 -1.65 -7.77
C GLY A 54 1.22 -2.18 -6.75
N VAL A 55 1.33 -1.79 -5.48
CA VAL A 55 0.42 -2.23 -4.39
C VAL A 55 -1.06 -2.08 -4.76
N THR A 56 -1.44 -1.01 -5.46
CA THR A 56 -2.80 -0.79 -5.96
C THR A 56 -3.31 -1.93 -6.87
N GLY A 57 -2.46 -2.54 -7.68
CA GLY A 57 -2.83 -3.66 -8.55
C GLY A 57 -3.08 -4.98 -7.81
N TYR A 58 -2.62 -5.05 -6.55
CA TYR A 58 -2.66 -6.23 -5.66
C TYR A 58 -3.51 -5.98 -4.40
N THR A 59 -4.27 -4.89 -4.34
CA THR A 59 -5.15 -4.57 -3.21
C THR A 59 -6.44 -5.40 -3.23
N THR A 60 -7.10 -5.50 -2.08
CA THR A 60 -8.48 -6.01 -1.99
C THR A 60 -9.53 -4.95 -2.32
N ALA A 61 -9.15 -3.68 -2.48
CA ALA A 61 -9.99 -2.64 -3.09
C ALA A 61 -11.27 -2.23 -2.35
N LYS A 62 -11.20 -2.14 -1.02
CA LYS A 62 -12.29 -1.58 -0.19
C LYS A 62 -12.13 -0.06 -0.06
N VAL A 63 -13.22 0.68 -0.25
CA VAL A 63 -13.31 2.10 0.05
C VAL A 63 -14.37 2.26 1.12
N THR A 64 -13.93 2.67 2.30
CA THR A 64 -14.77 2.72 3.49
C THR A 64 -14.30 3.81 4.43
N SER A 65 -15.20 4.29 5.29
CA SER A 65 -14.86 5.07 6.47
C SER A 65 -14.63 4.21 7.70
N LEU A 66 -14.96 2.92 7.69
CA LEU A 66 -14.71 2.00 8.80
C LEU A 66 -13.33 1.35 8.67
N HIS A 67 -12.31 2.04 9.18
CA HIS A 67 -10.92 1.59 9.12
C HIS A 67 -10.51 0.80 10.37
N THR A 68 -11.09 -0.39 10.57
CA THR A 68 -10.92 -1.25 11.76
C THR A 68 -11.60 -0.66 13.02
N LEU A 69 -10.84 -0.46 14.11
CA LEU A 69 -11.25 0.13 15.39
C LEU A 69 -10.48 1.45 15.60
N ILE A 70 -10.64 2.39 14.67
CA ILE A 70 -9.83 3.61 14.58
C ILE A 70 -10.43 4.78 15.36
N TYR A 71 -11.76 4.90 15.43
CA TYR A 71 -12.43 6.09 15.95
C TYR A 71 -12.25 6.23 17.45
N HIS A 72 -12.40 5.14 18.20
CA HIS A 72 -12.13 5.16 19.64
C HIS A 72 -10.67 5.53 19.93
N ARG A 73 -9.73 5.03 19.10
CA ARG A 73 -8.31 5.35 19.20
C ARG A 73 -8.04 6.82 18.92
N LEU A 74 -8.55 7.35 17.82
CA LEU A 74 -8.36 8.77 17.45
C LEU A 74 -8.97 9.71 18.49
N ALA A 75 -10.19 9.42 18.94
CA ALA A 75 -10.85 10.22 19.97
C ALA A 75 -10.04 10.24 21.28
N SER A 76 -9.49 9.09 21.68
CA SER A 76 -8.71 8.98 22.92
C SER A 76 -7.31 9.59 22.83
N SER A 77 -6.70 9.60 21.64
CA SER A 77 -5.31 10.04 21.45
C SER A 77 -5.16 11.48 20.96
N LEU A 78 -6.08 11.93 20.10
CA LEU A 78 -6.06 13.22 19.42
C LEU A 78 -7.32 14.07 19.68
N GLY A 79 -8.30 13.52 20.42
CA GLY A 79 -9.56 14.17 20.73
C GLY A 79 -10.66 13.90 19.70
N GLU A 80 -11.91 14.03 20.13
CA GLU A 80 -13.07 13.84 19.26
C GLU A 80 -13.09 14.72 18.00
N PRO A 81 -12.61 16.00 18.00
CA PRO A 81 -12.55 16.80 16.77
C PRO A 81 -11.72 16.13 15.67
N ALA A 82 -10.59 15.49 16.02
CA ALA A 82 -9.76 14.77 15.07
C ALA A 82 -10.47 13.54 14.49
N ALA A 83 -11.19 12.79 15.33
CA ALA A 83 -12.01 11.66 14.90
C ALA A 83 -13.12 12.09 13.93
N ARG A 84 -13.80 13.23 14.20
CA ARG A 84 -14.80 13.82 13.30
C ARG A 84 -14.22 14.25 11.95
N LEU A 85 -13.07 14.92 11.96
CA LEU A 85 -12.38 15.31 10.71
C LEU A 85 -11.95 14.09 9.89
N TYR A 86 -11.50 13.04 10.56
CA TYR A 86 -11.18 11.77 9.91
C TYR A 86 -12.42 11.14 9.27
N ALA A 87 -13.54 11.01 10.00
CA ALA A 87 -14.78 10.47 9.45
C ALA A 87 -15.26 11.28 8.23
N ALA A 88 -15.24 12.62 8.34
CA ALA A 88 -15.64 13.52 7.28
C ALA A 88 -14.78 13.35 6.01
N SER A 89 -13.47 13.23 6.13
CA SER A 89 -12.59 13.03 4.98
C SER A 89 -12.81 11.68 4.31
N GLN A 90 -13.06 10.61 5.08
CA GLN A 90 -13.31 9.29 4.50
C GLN A 90 -14.67 9.20 3.81
N GLN A 91 -15.70 9.86 4.33
CA GLN A 91 -17.01 9.96 3.68
C GLN A 91 -16.93 10.78 2.40
N ASP A 92 -16.20 11.91 2.42
CA ASP A 92 -15.93 12.74 1.26
C ASP A 92 -15.19 11.96 0.16
N ALA A 93 -14.18 11.15 0.52
CA ALA A 93 -13.49 10.27 -0.43
C ALA A 93 -14.43 9.24 -1.09
N LEU A 94 -15.36 8.69 -0.30
CA LEU A 94 -16.34 7.71 -0.77
C LEU A 94 -17.32 8.33 -1.77
N GLY A 95 -17.86 9.50 -1.44
CA GLY A 95 -18.73 10.27 -2.33
C GLY A 95 -18.00 10.72 -3.59
N HIS A 96 -16.75 11.16 -3.47
CA HIS A 96 -15.95 11.61 -4.60
C HIS A 96 -15.59 10.47 -5.57
N LEU A 97 -15.35 9.25 -5.08
CA LEU A 97 -15.21 8.07 -5.93
C LEU A 97 -16.46 7.86 -6.78
N ALA A 98 -17.63 7.82 -6.14
CA ALA A 98 -18.90 7.59 -6.82
C ALA A 98 -19.18 8.69 -7.86
N GLN A 99 -18.95 9.96 -7.49
CA GLN A 99 -19.07 11.09 -8.40
C GLN A 99 -18.13 10.97 -9.60
N THR A 100 -16.86 10.62 -9.37
CA THR A 100 -15.89 10.49 -10.48
C THR A 100 -16.24 9.34 -11.41
N VAL A 101 -16.73 8.23 -10.88
CA VAL A 101 -17.20 7.08 -11.66
C VAL A 101 -18.39 7.46 -12.55
N ASP A 102 -19.36 8.18 -11.99
CA ASP A 102 -20.54 8.66 -12.73
C ASP A 102 -20.17 9.71 -13.80
N GLU A 103 -19.41 10.73 -13.41
CA GLU A 103 -18.96 11.82 -14.30
C GLU A 103 -18.18 11.31 -15.53
N LEU A 104 -17.39 10.25 -15.36
CA LEU A 104 -16.56 9.67 -16.41
C LEU A 104 -17.16 8.42 -17.06
N GLY A 105 -18.34 7.96 -16.60
CA GLY A 105 -18.99 6.74 -17.10
C GLY A 105 -18.11 5.49 -16.98
N ILE A 106 -17.43 5.31 -15.85
CA ILE A 106 -16.43 4.25 -15.67
C ILE A 106 -17.09 2.92 -15.28
N ASP A 107 -16.96 1.90 -16.12
CA ASP A 107 -17.25 0.52 -15.72
C ASP A 107 -16.10 -0.08 -14.89
N CYS A 108 -16.09 0.23 -13.59
CA CYS A 108 -15.17 -0.34 -12.62
C CYS A 108 -15.82 -1.34 -11.68
N GLN A 109 -17.01 -1.87 -12.02
CA GLN A 109 -17.75 -2.79 -11.15
C GLN A 109 -17.92 -2.23 -9.73
N LEU A 110 -18.29 -0.95 -9.63
CA LEU A 110 -18.53 -0.30 -8.35
C LEU A 110 -19.79 -0.91 -7.71
N GLU A 111 -19.62 -1.51 -6.53
CA GLU A 111 -20.71 -2.08 -5.75
C GLU A 111 -20.77 -1.35 -4.41
N GLN A 112 -21.98 -0.92 -4.03
CA GLN A 112 -22.23 -0.44 -2.68
C GLN A 112 -22.44 -1.64 -1.75
N CYS A 113 -21.79 -1.60 -0.59
CA CYS A 113 -21.87 -2.66 0.41
C CYS A 113 -21.81 -2.09 1.83
N ALA A 114 -22.05 -2.92 2.84
CA ALA A 114 -21.72 -2.56 4.21
C ALA A 114 -20.28 -2.98 4.55
N ALA A 115 -19.60 -2.17 5.37
CA ALA A 115 -18.33 -2.55 5.98
C ALA A 115 -18.55 -3.03 7.41
N TYR A 116 -17.81 -4.07 7.79
CA TYR A 116 -17.87 -4.72 9.08
C TYR A 116 -16.48 -4.85 9.71
N THR A 117 -16.33 -4.41 10.94
CA THR A 117 -15.22 -4.84 11.81
C THR A 117 -15.79 -5.75 12.87
N TYR A 118 -15.37 -7.03 12.91
CA TYR A 118 -16.01 -8.05 13.73
C TYR A 118 -15.07 -8.76 14.72
N SER A 119 -15.68 -9.39 15.72
CA SER A 119 -15.02 -10.23 16.73
C SER A 119 -15.76 -11.55 16.88
N GLU A 120 -15.01 -12.66 16.94
CA GLU A 120 -15.56 -13.97 17.32
C GLU A 120 -15.45 -14.20 18.85
N THR A 121 -14.70 -13.37 19.57
CA THR A 121 -14.48 -13.51 21.02
C THR A 121 -15.36 -12.57 21.85
N ALA A 122 -15.69 -12.99 23.09
CA ALA A 122 -16.41 -12.17 24.06
C ALA A 122 -15.61 -10.93 24.47
N ASP A 123 -14.29 -11.07 24.63
CA ASP A 123 -13.39 -9.97 25.00
C ASP A 123 -13.35 -8.89 23.91
N GLY A 124 -13.36 -9.29 22.63
CA GLY A 124 -13.36 -8.34 21.52
C GLY A 124 -14.66 -7.53 21.40
N VAL A 125 -15.80 -8.02 21.88
CA VAL A 125 -17.10 -7.32 21.81
C VAL A 125 -17.07 -5.98 22.54
N GLU A 126 -16.35 -5.87 23.66
CA GLU A 126 -16.25 -4.59 24.37
C GLU A 126 -15.50 -3.54 23.53
N ALA A 127 -14.44 -3.94 22.82
CA ALA A 127 -13.74 -3.07 21.89
C ALA A 127 -14.62 -2.69 20.68
N ILE A 128 -15.44 -3.62 20.18
CA ILE A 128 -16.44 -3.33 19.15
C ILE A 128 -17.42 -2.26 19.64
N ARG A 129 -18.01 -2.39 20.83
CA ARG A 129 -18.98 -1.41 21.36
C ARG A 129 -18.38 -0.02 21.53
N ARG A 130 -17.17 0.06 22.08
CA ARG A 130 -16.43 1.33 22.20
C ARG A 130 -16.19 1.99 20.84
N GLU A 131 -15.91 1.19 19.81
CA GLU A 131 -15.75 1.71 18.45
C GLU A 131 -17.08 2.19 17.87
N VAL A 132 -18.20 1.47 18.08
CA VAL A 132 -19.53 1.92 17.64
C VAL A 132 -19.84 3.30 18.22
N ASP A 133 -19.70 3.47 19.53
CA ASP A 133 -19.97 4.74 20.21
C ASP A 133 -19.09 5.87 19.67
N ALA A 134 -17.80 5.60 19.47
CA ALA A 134 -16.86 6.58 18.94
C ALA A 134 -17.11 6.93 17.47
N ALA A 135 -17.50 5.95 16.64
CA ALA A 135 -17.85 6.16 15.24
C ALA A 135 -19.13 6.99 15.10
N ILE A 136 -20.14 6.73 15.93
CA ILE A 136 -21.36 7.56 16.01
C ILE A 136 -21.01 8.99 16.42
N ALA A 137 -20.18 9.17 17.46
CA ALA A 137 -19.72 10.49 17.90
C ALA A 137 -18.86 11.22 16.85
N ALA A 138 -18.17 10.46 15.99
CA ALA A 138 -17.44 10.98 14.83
C ALA A 138 -18.36 11.37 13.66
N GLY A 139 -19.66 11.04 13.72
CA GLY A 139 -20.66 11.38 12.70
C GLY A 139 -20.96 10.27 11.70
N LEU A 140 -20.51 9.04 11.93
CA LEU A 140 -20.82 7.90 11.07
C LEU A 140 -22.15 7.24 11.48
N PRO A 141 -22.91 6.67 10.51
CA PRO A 141 -24.07 5.84 10.79
C PRO A 141 -23.63 4.42 11.19
N ALA A 142 -22.91 4.31 12.30
CA ALA A 142 -22.38 3.04 12.80
C ALA A 142 -23.41 2.32 13.70
N GLU A 143 -23.44 0.99 13.59
CA GLU A 143 -24.35 0.12 14.33
C GLU A 143 -23.56 -1.03 14.97
N PHE A 144 -23.99 -1.47 16.16
CA PHE A 144 -23.59 -2.76 16.73
C PHE A 144 -24.50 -3.85 16.18
N VAL A 145 -23.93 -4.89 15.58
CA VAL A 145 -24.70 -6.03 15.05
C VAL A 145 -24.04 -7.36 15.45
N THR A 146 -24.84 -8.43 15.49
CA THR A 146 -24.38 -9.81 15.66
C THR A 146 -24.64 -10.67 14.42
N GLU A 147 -25.69 -10.33 13.67
CA GLU A 147 -26.00 -10.97 12.40
C GLU A 147 -25.18 -10.32 11.27
N THR A 148 -24.50 -11.16 10.50
CA THR A 148 -23.68 -10.76 9.35
C THR A 148 -23.94 -11.73 8.20
N GLY A 149 -23.42 -11.41 7.00
CA GLY A 149 -23.49 -12.33 5.87
C GLY A 149 -22.38 -13.39 5.83
N LEU A 150 -21.45 -13.40 6.80
CA LEU A 150 -20.43 -14.45 6.87
C LEU A 150 -21.08 -15.81 7.18
N PRO A 151 -20.60 -16.92 6.59
CA PRO A 151 -21.17 -18.26 6.78
C PRO A 151 -20.80 -18.90 8.14
N PHE A 152 -20.47 -18.08 9.13
CA PHE A 152 -20.05 -18.52 10.46
C PHE A 152 -20.48 -17.48 11.52
N PRO A 153 -20.66 -17.91 12.78
CA PRO A 153 -21.12 -17.03 13.83
C PRO A 153 -20.11 -15.92 14.16
N VAL A 154 -20.64 -14.72 14.44
CA VAL A 154 -19.89 -13.56 14.90
C VAL A 154 -20.50 -13.12 16.25
N THR A 155 -19.65 -12.83 17.22
CA THR A 155 -20.09 -12.46 18.58
C THR A 155 -20.48 -10.97 18.65
N GLY A 156 -19.87 -10.13 17.81
CA GLY A 156 -20.30 -8.76 17.60
C GLY A 156 -19.48 -8.07 16.50
N ALA A 157 -20.09 -7.08 15.84
CA ALA A 157 -19.44 -6.29 14.81
C ALA A 157 -19.90 -4.83 14.83
N VAL A 158 -18.98 -3.93 14.45
CA VAL A 158 -19.32 -2.58 13.99
C VAL A 158 -19.76 -2.72 12.55
N ARG A 159 -20.93 -2.20 12.19
CA ARG A 159 -21.42 -2.11 10.82
C ARG A 159 -21.55 -0.65 10.41
N VAL A 160 -21.06 -0.31 9.23
CA VAL A 160 -21.33 0.98 8.57
C VAL A 160 -21.85 0.69 7.17
N GLY A 161 -23.04 1.18 6.83
CA GLY A 161 -23.65 1.02 5.51
C GLY A 161 -23.11 1.98 4.45
N GLN A 162 -23.53 1.81 3.20
CA GLN A 162 -23.18 2.71 2.07
C GLN A 162 -21.67 2.89 1.89
N GLN A 163 -20.92 1.81 2.03
CA GLN A 163 -19.49 1.73 1.72
C GLN A 163 -19.33 1.18 0.31
N ALA A 164 -18.10 1.04 -0.19
CA ALA A 164 -17.89 0.59 -1.55
C ALA A 164 -16.76 -0.42 -1.70
N GLN A 165 -16.93 -1.28 -2.71
CA GLN A 165 -15.89 -2.11 -3.28
C GLN A 165 -15.94 -1.97 -4.80
N PHE A 166 -14.80 -2.16 -5.47
CA PHE A 166 -14.70 -1.93 -6.90
C PHE A 166 -13.50 -2.67 -7.50
N HIS A 167 -13.39 -2.64 -8.83
CA HIS A 167 -12.22 -3.11 -9.55
C HIS A 167 -11.20 -1.95 -9.71
N PRO A 168 -10.12 -1.92 -8.90
CA PRO A 168 -9.26 -0.74 -8.77
C PRO A 168 -8.50 -0.41 -10.07
N ARG A 169 -8.06 -1.43 -10.81
CA ARG A 169 -7.39 -1.20 -12.10
C ARG A 169 -8.33 -0.65 -13.16
N ARG A 170 -9.55 -1.19 -13.34
CA ARG A 170 -10.51 -0.65 -14.32
C ARG A 170 -10.79 0.83 -14.05
N TYR A 171 -10.98 1.21 -12.79
CA TYR A 171 -11.10 2.60 -12.38
C TYR A 171 -9.88 3.45 -12.78
N LEU A 172 -8.68 3.03 -12.39
CA LEU A 172 -7.47 3.82 -12.61
C LEU A 172 -7.01 3.88 -14.06
N LEU A 173 -7.24 2.83 -14.84
CA LEU A 173 -6.95 2.83 -16.27
C LEU A 173 -7.92 3.76 -17.01
N ALA A 174 -9.19 3.80 -16.62
CA ALA A 174 -10.14 4.77 -17.16
C ALA A 174 -9.79 6.20 -16.74
N LEU A 175 -9.40 6.41 -15.48
CA LEU A 175 -8.93 7.71 -14.99
C LEU A 175 -7.67 8.19 -15.73
N ALA A 176 -6.72 7.29 -16.00
CA ALA A 176 -5.53 7.59 -16.79
C ALA A 176 -5.86 8.00 -18.23
N ARG A 177 -6.84 7.34 -18.87
CA ARG A 177 -7.34 7.77 -20.19
C ARG A 177 -7.92 9.19 -20.12
N ALA A 178 -8.80 9.45 -19.16
CA ALA A 178 -9.40 10.77 -18.96
C ALA A 178 -8.34 11.87 -18.68
N ILE A 179 -7.27 11.54 -17.96
CA ILE A 179 -6.11 12.41 -17.76
C ILE A 179 -5.48 12.78 -19.10
N THR A 180 -5.18 11.79 -19.94
CA THR A 180 -4.53 12.04 -21.24
C THR A 180 -5.43 12.74 -22.26
N GLU A 181 -6.74 12.46 -22.25
CA GLU A 181 -7.73 13.15 -23.09
C GLU A 181 -7.85 14.64 -22.75
N ARG A 182 -7.53 15.02 -21.50
CA ARG A 182 -7.45 16.41 -21.04
C ARG A 182 -6.07 17.04 -21.19
N GLY A 183 -5.14 16.37 -21.87
CA GLY A 183 -3.80 16.87 -22.13
C GLY A 183 -2.79 16.65 -21.00
N GLY A 184 -3.14 15.88 -19.98
CA GLY A 184 -2.18 15.41 -18.98
C GLY A 184 -1.20 14.41 -19.58
N LEU A 185 0.02 14.37 -19.04
CA LEU A 185 1.08 13.48 -19.50
C LEU A 185 1.23 12.30 -18.53
N ILE A 186 1.40 11.09 -19.06
CA ILE A 186 1.71 9.90 -18.27
C ILE A 186 2.94 9.24 -18.88
N TYR A 187 3.93 8.96 -18.03
CA TYR A 187 5.15 8.29 -18.41
C TYR A 187 5.31 6.98 -17.62
N GLU A 188 5.34 5.85 -18.33
CA GLU A 188 5.64 4.55 -17.75
C GLU A 188 7.14 4.23 -17.88
N ASN A 189 7.59 3.17 -17.19
CA ASN A 189 8.98 2.67 -17.29
C ASN A 189 10.05 3.76 -17.02
N SER A 190 9.70 4.73 -16.18
CA SER A 190 10.44 5.98 -15.97
C SER A 190 10.77 6.14 -14.48
N ARG A 191 11.62 5.26 -13.95
CA ARG A 191 11.95 5.27 -12.52
C ARG A 191 12.65 6.56 -12.12
N VAL A 192 12.00 7.40 -11.33
CA VAL A 192 12.63 8.58 -10.72
C VAL A 192 13.66 8.15 -9.68
N THR A 193 14.88 8.67 -9.81
CA THR A 193 16.01 8.37 -8.92
C THR A 193 16.46 9.59 -8.11
N ASN A 194 16.10 10.80 -8.54
CA ASN A 194 16.49 12.04 -7.87
C ASN A 194 15.40 13.12 -7.99
N LEU A 195 15.31 13.94 -6.94
CA LEU A 195 14.55 15.18 -6.89
C LEU A 195 15.50 16.30 -6.43
N SER A 196 15.74 17.27 -7.31
CA SER A 196 16.40 18.53 -6.95
C SER A 196 15.32 19.55 -6.60
N GLU A 197 15.23 19.92 -5.32
CA GLU A 197 14.35 20.99 -4.86
C GLU A 197 14.91 22.38 -5.18
N GLY A 198 14.06 23.40 -5.15
CA GLY A 198 14.42 24.79 -5.46
C GLY A 198 13.19 25.58 -5.87
N ARG A 199 13.38 26.73 -6.53
CA ARG A 199 12.28 27.52 -7.13
C ARG A 199 11.59 26.81 -8.30
N ALA A 200 12.30 25.87 -8.92
CA ALA A 200 11.79 25.02 -9.98
C ALA A 200 12.28 23.59 -9.71
N PRO A 201 11.55 22.81 -8.90
CA PRO A 201 11.86 21.41 -8.67
C PRO A 201 12.11 20.64 -9.97
N MET A 202 13.12 19.76 -9.96
CA MET A 202 13.47 18.93 -11.12
C MET A 202 13.63 17.48 -10.72
N LEU A 203 12.93 16.60 -11.43
CA LEU A 203 13.04 15.15 -11.33
C LEU A 203 14.05 14.64 -12.35
N THR A 204 14.77 13.58 -11.99
CA THR A 204 15.64 12.84 -12.91
C THR A 204 15.32 11.34 -12.86
N THR A 205 15.14 10.73 -14.02
CA THR A 205 14.90 9.29 -14.13
C THR A 205 16.20 8.50 -14.25
N ALA A 206 16.13 7.19 -14.02
CA ALA A 206 17.27 6.28 -14.20
C ALA A 206 17.82 6.28 -15.64
N SER A 207 16.98 6.55 -16.64
CA SER A 207 17.38 6.69 -18.05
C SER A 207 17.93 8.07 -18.41
N GLY A 208 17.93 9.03 -17.47
CA GLY A 208 18.45 10.38 -17.67
C GLY A 208 17.43 11.43 -18.11
N GLY A 209 16.16 11.05 -18.32
CA GLY A 209 15.07 11.98 -18.60
C GLY A 209 14.83 12.96 -17.45
N ARG A 210 14.44 14.18 -17.78
CA ARG A 210 14.25 15.27 -16.81
C ARG A 210 12.85 15.87 -16.90
N LEU A 211 12.25 16.13 -15.75
CA LEU A 211 10.94 16.78 -15.66
C LEU A 211 11.05 17.91 -14.65
N THR A 212 10.87 19.14 -15.12
CA THR A 212 10.81 20.33 -14.26
C THR A 212 9.35 20.67 -13.99
N ALA A 213 9.02 20.98 -12.74
CA ALA A 213 7.69 21.41 -12.35
C ALA A 213 7.72 22.58 -11.36
N ALA A 214 6.60 23.27 -11.19
CA ALA A 214 6.43 24.24 -10.10
C ALA A 214 6.23 23.51 -8.77
N ASP A 215 5.44 22.43 -8.77
CA ASP A 215 5.20 21.57 -7.60
C ASP A 215 5.44 20.08 -7.92
N VAL A 216 5.83 19.30 -6.91
CA VAL A 216 6.07 17.86 -7.02
C VAL A 216 5.28 17.11 -5.95
N VAL A 217 4.58 16.05 -6.34
CA VAL A 217 3.91 15.13 -5.42
C VAL A 217 4.60 13.76 -5.44
N VAL A 218 5.07 13.31 -4.28
CA VAL A 218 5.66 11.99 -4.07
C VAL A 218 4.58 11.03 -3.58
N ALA A 219 4.03 10.21 -4.48
CA ALA A 219 2.98 9.22 -4.22
C ALA A 219 3.49 7.77 -4.43
N THR A 220 4.74 7.50 -4.05
CA THR A 220 5.47 6.27 -4.35
C THR A 220 5.25 5.13 -3.36
N HIS A 221 4.14 5.15 -2.61
CA HIS A 221 3.79 4.24 -1.51
C HIS A 221 4.72 4.32 -0.28
N TYR A 222 6.03 4.13 -0.45
CA TYR A 222 7.06 4.53 0.50
C TYR A 222 7.86 5.68 -0.14
N PRO A 223 8.11 6.81 0.55
CA PRO A 223 8.84 7.92 -0.07
C PRO A 223 10.24 7.49 -0.51
N VAL A 224 10.55 7.67 -1.79
CA VAL A 224 11.83 7.24 -2.39
C VAL A 224 13.00 8.19 -2.07
N PHE A 225 12.75 9.28 -1.36
CA PHE A 225 13.76 10.28 -1.00
C PHE A 225 13.97 10.33 0.53
N ASP A 226 15.21 10.05 0.95
CA ASP A 226 15.59 9.97 2.37
C ASP A 226 15.48 11.30 3.12
N ARG A 227 15.53 12.43 2.38
CA ARG A 227 15.45 13.80 2.94
C ARG A 227 14.11 14.12 3.62
N SER A 228 13.09 13.30 3.40
CA SER A 228 11.79 13.45 4.06
C SER A 228 11.85 13.19 5.57
N LEU A 229 12.85 12.43 6.06
CA LEU A 229 12.92 11.96 7.46
C LEU A 229 11.63 11.27 7.94
N LEU A 230 10.82 10.75 7.01
CA LEU A 230 9.59 10.01 7.31
C LEU A 230 9.86 8.51 7.54
N PHE A 231 10.98 7.99 7.04
CA PHE A 231 11.35 6.60 7.21
C PHE A 231 11.35 6.09 8.67
N PRO A 232 11.75 6.87 9.72
CA PRO A 232 11.69 6.36 11.08
C PRO A 232 10.26 6.32 11.66
N ARG A 233 9.29 6.94 10.99
CA ARG A 233 7.87 6.97 11.35
C ARG A 233 7.01 6.04 10.49
N LEU A 234 7.64 5.26 9.61
CA LEU A 234 6.99 4.33 8.70
C LEU A 234 7.47 2.90 8.95
N THR A 235 6.54 1.98 9.16
CA THR A 235 6.83 0.55 9.29
C THR A 235 6.19 -0.22 8.14
N PRO A 236 6.98 -0.91 7.30
CA PRO A 236 6.44 -1.74 6.23
C PRO A 236 5.89 -3.05 6.80
N HIS A 237 4.82 -3.55 6.20
CA HIS A 237 4.27 -4.87 6.46
C HIS A 237 3.72 -5.47 5.19
N ARG A 238 3.66 -6.79 5.12
CA ARG A 238 3.06 -7.54 4.03
C ARG A 238 1.90 -8.36 4.54
N GLU A 239 0.91 -8.52 3.69
CA GLU A 239 -0.28 -9.34 3.96
C GLU A 239 -0.50 -10.26 2.76
N LEU A 240 -0.84 -11.50 3.06
CA LEU A 240 -1.12 -12.51 2.06
C LEU A 240 -2.56 -12.42 1.61
N VAL A 241 -2.80 -12.74 0.36
CA VAL A 241 -4.13 -12.80 -0.22
C VAL A 241 -4.31 -14.14 -0.92
N VAL A 242 -5.44 -14.77 -0.66
CA VAL A 242 -5.95 -15.91 -1.38
C VAL A 242 -7.27 -15.50 -2.01
N ALA A 243 -7.44 -15.79 -3.29
CA ALA A 243 -8.72 -15.59 -3.96
C ALA A 243 -9.24 -16.88 -4.56
N ALA A 244 -10.55 -17.09 -4.43
CA ALA A 244 -11.23 -18.32 -4.77
C ALA A 244 -12.54 -18.04 -5.51
N ALA A 245 -12.92 -18.91 -6.44
CA ALA A 245 -14.25 -18.88 -7.00
C ALA A 245 -15.23 -19.50 -5.98
N ILE A 246 -16.38 -18.85 -5.79
CA ILE A 246 -17.51 -19.36 -5.01
C ILE A 246 -18.81 -19.22 -5.83
N PRO A 247 -19.83 -20.05 -5.56
CA PRO A 247 -21.18 -19.83 -6.07
C PRO A 247 -21.72 -18.45 -5.67
N GLU A 248 -22.47 -17.79 -6.57
CA GLU A 248 -23.00 -16.44 -6.32
C GLU A 248 -23.98 -16.37 -5.14
N ASP A 249 -24.74 -17.42 -4.90
CA ASP A 249 -25.68 -17.54 -3.77
C ASP A 249 -24.97 -17.71 -2.41
N GLN A 250 -23.64 -17.88 -2.41
CA GLN A 250 -22.80 -17.93 -1.21
C GLN A 250 -22.04 -16.62 -0.94
N ASP A 251 -22.31 -15.56 -1.71
CA ASP A 251 -21.72 -14.25 -1.45
C ASP A 251 -22.12 -13.74 -0.05
N PRO A 252 -21.18 -13.43 0.85
CA PRO A 252 -21.52 -12.83 2.13
C PRO A 252 -22.09 -11.40 2.01
N GLN A 253 -22.01 -10.74 0.84
CA GLN A 253 -22.62 -9.42 0.60
C GLN A 253 -22.11 -8.34 1.56
N GLY A 254 -20.79 -8.15 1.62
CA GLY A 254 -20.17 -7.13 2.46
C GLY A 254 -18.65 -7.15 2.43
N CYS A 255 -18.06 -6.16 3.10
CA CYS A 255 -16.63 -6.07 3.35
C CYS A 255 -16.35 -6.30 4.83
N TYR A 256 -15.67 -7.40 5.16
CA TYR A 256 -15.43 -7.82 6.54
C TYR A 256 -13.97 -7.68 6.91
N PHE A 257 -13.71 -7.34 8.17
CA PHE A 257 -12.38 -7.28 8.75
C PHE A 257 -12.40 -7.71 10.22
N THR A 258 -11.41 -8.47 10.64
CA THR A 258 -11.08 -8.68 12.05
C THR A 258 -9.57 -8.64 12.26
N PRO A 259 -9.06 -8.04 13.35
CA PRO A 259 -7.65 -8.14 13.71
C PRO A 259 -7.29 -9.51 14.33
N GLU A 260 -8.29 -10.31 14.71
CA GLU A 260 -8.09 -11.64 15.31
C GLU A 260 -7.41 -12.61 14.33
N GLY A 261 -6.75 -13.65 14.86
CA GLY A 261 -6.11 -14.69 14.04
C GLY A 261 -5.03 -14.19 13.08
N ASN A 262 -4.24 -13.17 13.48
CA ASN A 262 -3.28 -12.49 12.60
C ASN A 262 -3.93 -11.82 11.38
N THR A 263 -5.05 -11.14 11.62
CA THR A 263 -5.88 -10.42 10.64
C THR A 263 -6.61 -11.35 9.66
N ARG A 264 -7.92 -11.12 9.50
CA ARG A 264 -8.72 -11.66 8.39
C ARG A 264 -9.56 -10.56 7.78
N SER A 265 -9.47 -10.39 6.46
CA SER A 265 -10.34 -9.53 5.68
C SER A 265 -11.01 -10.36 4.60
N VAL A 266 -12.32 -10.22 4.45
CA VAL A 266 -13.11 -10.95 3.45
C VAL A 266 -13.93 -9.96 2.64
N ARG A 267 -13.93 -10.12 1.33
CA ARG A 267 -14.91 -9.51 0.45
C ARG A 267 -15.11 -10.37 -0.79
N THR A 268 -16.03 -9.99 -1.67
CA THR A 268 -16.20 -10.62 -2.98
C THR A 268 -16.04 -9.62 -4.12
N ALA A 269 -15.90 -10.12 -5.34
CA ALA A 269 -15.96 -9.35 -6.57
C ALA A 269 -16.65 -10.17 -7.68
N PRO A 270 -17.18 -9.56 -8.73
CA PRO A 270 -17.68 -10.29 -9.89
C PRO A 270 -16.59 -11.15 -10.55
N LEU A 271 -16.94 -12.37 -11.00
CA LEU A 271 -16.03 -13.28 -11.72
C LEU A 271 -16.59 -13.72 -13.07
N SER A 272 -17.65 -14.51 -13.06
CA SER A 272 -18.37 -15.02 -14.23
C SER A 272 -19.84 -15.25 -13.86
N GLU A 273 -20.68 -15.59 -14.83
CA GLU A 273 -22.10 -15.87 -14.57
C GLU A 273 -22.27 -16.95 -13.48
N GLY A 274 -23.07 -16.66 -12.45
CA GLY A 274 -23.33 -17.53 -11.31
C GLY A 274 -22.16 -17.74 -10.34
N GLN A 275 -21.04 -17.02 -10.50
CA GLN A 275 -19.88 -17.13 -9.62
C GLN A 275 -19.35 -15.77 -9.17
N ARG A 276 -18.80 -15.75 -7.96
CA ARG A 276 -18.06 -14.60 -7.42
C ARG A 276 -16.65 -14.98 -7.04
N LEU A 277 -15.76 -14.00 -7.08
CA LEU A 277 -14.40 -14.12 -6.61
C LEU A 277 -14.35 -13.71 -5.14
N LEU A 278 -14.31 -14.69 -4.23
CA LEU A 278 -13.98 -14.49 -2.84
C LEU A 278 -12.52 -14.04 -2.73
N ILE A 279 -12.26 -12.96 -2.01
CA ILE A 279 -10.92 -12.45 -1.75
C ILE A 279 -10.72 -12.40 -0.24
N VAL A 280 -9.77 -13.21 0.25
CA VAL A 280 -9.42 -13.31 1.67
C VAL A 280 -7.99 -12.82 1.87
N THR A 281 -7.81 -11.87 2.79
CA THR A 281 -6.49 -11.35 3.17
C THR A 281 -6.20 -11.63 4.64
N GLY A 282 -4.95 -11.94 4.95
CA GLY A 282 -4.52 -12.18 6.32
C GLY A 282 -3.04 -12.52 6.41
N GLU A 283 -2.65 -13.11 7.53
CA GLU A 283 -1.30 -13.58 7.78
C GLU A 283 -0.25 -12.48 7.62
N LYS A 284 -0.47 -11.36 8.32
CA LYS A 284 0.43 -10.21 8.31
C LYS A 284 1.85 -10.59 8.77
N PHE A 285 2.87 -10.06 8.09
CA PHE A 285 4.29 -10.31 8.39
C PHE A 285 5.16 -9.11 7.99
N THR A 286 6.40 -9.07 8.49
CA THR A 286 7.40 -8.07 8.07
C THR A 286 8.07 -8.56 6.79
N PRO A 287 8.33 -7.71 5.77
CA PRO A 287 9.16 -8.11 4.63
C PRO A 287 10.45 -8.78 5.09
N GLY A 288 10.86 -9.87 4.45
CA GLY A 288 12.05 -10.64 4.85
C GLY A 288 11.89 -11.56 6.06
N ASP A 289 10.72 -11.57 6.74
CA ASP A 289 10.38 -12.67 7.65
C ASP A 289 10.24 -13.98 6.84
N GLY A 290 10.67 -15.10 7.44
CA GLY A 290 10.57 -16.43 6.83
C GLY A 290 9.17 -17.05 6.87
N ASP A 291 9.10 -18.31 6.42
CA ASP A 291 7.91 -19.17 6.49
C ASP A 291 6.69 -18.66 5.72
N VAL A 292 6.91 -17.86 4.67
CA VAL A 292 5.83 -17.25 3.87
C VAL A 292 4.94 -18.32 3.22
N ARG A 293 5.51 -19.44 2.79
CA ARG A 293 4.74 -20.59 2.28
C ARG A 293 3.78 -21.19 3.32
N GLN A 294 4.26 -21.40 4.55
CA GLN A 294 3.42 -21.91 5.64
C GLN A 294 2.28 -20.95 5.97
N ARG A 295 2.55 -19.64 5.91
CA ARG A 295 1.51 -18.60 6.08
C ARG A 295 0.45 -18.68 4.98
N PHE A 296 0.84 -18.89 3.72
CA PHE A 296 -0.13 -19.13 2.64
C PHE A 296 -0.98 -20.38 2.90
N GLU A 297 -0.38 -21.47 3.37
CA GLU A 297 -1.10 -22.70 3.74
C GLU A 297 -2.10 -22.43 4.87
N ALA A 298 -1.71 -21.67 5.90
CA ALA A 298 -2.60 -21.28 6.98
C ALA A 298 -3.79 -20.42 6.50
N LEU A 299 -3.54 -19.43 5.64
CA LEU A 299 -4.59 -18.59 5.07
C LEU A 299 -5.52 -19.38 4.14
N THR A 300 -4.95 -20.28 3.34
CA THR A 300 -5.71 -21.16 2.44
C THR A 300 -6.60 -22.11 3.24
N SER A 301 -6.04 -22.74 4.28
CA SER A 301 -6.77 -23.64 5.18
C SER A 301 -7.89 -22.91 5.92
N TRP A 302 -7.65 -21.69 6.41
CA TRP A 302 -8.71 -20.87 6.99
C TRP A 302 -9.82 -20.57 5.98
N THR A 303 -9.45 -20.25 4.73
CA THR A 303 -10.40 -19.92 3.66
C THR A 303 -11.29 -21.11 3.33
N THR A 304 -10.71 -22.28 3.07
CA THR A 304 -11.49 -23.48 2.70
C THR A 304 -12.28 -24.07 3.85
N GLN A 305 -11.86 -23.87 5.11
CA GLN A 305 -12.67 -24.27 6.27
C GLN A 305 -13.91 -23.39 6.45
N ARG A 306 -13.81 -22.09 6.20
CA ARG A 306 -14.93 -21.14 6.37
C ARG A 306 -15.81 -21.04 5.13
N PHE A 307 -15.28 -21.36 3.95
CA PHE A 307 -15.98 -21.40 2.68
C PHE A 307 -15.68 -22.74 1.98
N PRO A 308 -16.41 -23.83 2.35
CA PRO A 308 -16.10 -25.19 1.88
C PRO A 308 -16.14 -25.37 0.35
N ASP A 309 -16.98 -24.60 -0.34
CA ASP A 309 -17.12 -24.65 -1.80
C ASP A 309 -16.16 -23.70 -2.54
N ALA A 310 -15.21 -23.07 -1.82
CA ALA A 310 -14.24 -22.16 -2.40
C ALA A 310 -13.15 -22.89 -3.19
N GLU A 311 -13.09 -22.62 -4.49
CA GLU A 311 -12.05 -23.14 -5.38
C GLU A 311 -10.92 -22.12 -5.52
N ILE A 312 -9.76 -22.36 -4.91
CA ILE A 312 -8.63 -21.42 -4.95
C ILE A 312 -8.14 -21.20 -6.39
N ARG A 313 -8.16 -19.93 -6.83
CA ARG A 313 -7.72 -19.52 -8.17
C ARG A 313 -6.42 -18.73 -8.15
N TYR A 314 -6.22 -17.90 -7.12
CA TYR A 314 -5.08 -17.00 -7.04
C TYR A 314 -4.50 -16.93 -5.64
N ARG A 315 -3.20 -16.65 -5.56
CA ARG A 315 -2.51 -16.26 -4.34
C ARG A 315 -1.48 -15.20 -4.64
N TRP A 316 -1.35 -14.21 -3.78
CA TRP A 316 -0.33 -13.17 -3.89
C TRP A 316 -0.11 -12.51 -2.53
N ALA A 317 0.81 -11.56 -2.47
CA ALA A 317 1.05 -10.78 -1.27
C ALA A 317 1.16 -9.30 -1.61
N ALA A 318 0.50 -8.45 -0.84
CA ALA A 318 0.57 -7.00 -0.95
C ALA A 318 1.43 -6.44 0.19
N GLN A 319 2.06 -5.29 -0.03
CA GLN A 319 2.81 -4.58 1.01
C GLN A 319 2.12 -3.26 1.29
N ASP A 320 2.06 -2.87 2.55
CA ASP A 320 1.56 -1.57 3.00
C ASP A 320 2.53 -0.98 4.03
N ASN A 321 2.37 0.30 4.34
CA ASN A 321 3.18 1.05 5.29
C ASN A 321 2.26 1.64 6.36
N SER A 322 2.58 1.32 7.62
CA SER A 322 1.91 1.91 8.77
C SER A 322 2.68 3.10 9.32
N THR A 323 1.95 4.08 9.84
CA THR A 323 2.50 5.25 10.53
C THR A 323 2.51 5.06 12.04
N THR A 324 3.38 5.78 12.73
CA THR A 324 3.51 5.76 14.19
C THR A 324 2.28 6.27 14.94
N ASP A 325 1.44 7.08 14.30
CA ASP A 325 0.23 7.68 14.88
C ASP A 325 -1.08 7.19 14.26
N HIS A 326 -1.02 6.21 13.34
CA HIS A 326 -2.17 5.63 12.61
C HIS A 326 -2.90 6.58 11.65
N LEU A 327 -2.40 7.80 11.45
CA LEU A 327 -2.89 8.70 10.42
C LEU A 327 -1.93 8.69 9.23
N PRO A 328 -2.43 8.73 7.98
CA PRO A 328 -1.59 8.97 6.81
C PRO A 328 -0.72 10.22 6.91
N PHE A 329 0.40 10.20 6.19
CA PHE A 329 1.22 11.38 5.96
C PHE A 329 0.88 11.96 4.58
N ILE A 330 0.12 13.06 4.57
CA ILE A 330 -0.38 13.75 3.37
C ILE A 330 -0.13 15.24 3.54
N GLY A 331 0.82 15.80 2.80
CA GLY A 331 1.17 17.21 2.92
C GLY A 331 2.58 17.49 2.46
N ARG A 332 3.28 18.42 3.11
CA ARG A 332 4.66 18.79 2.73
C ARG A 332 5.61 17.60 2.92
N LEU A 333 6.53 17.41 1.99
CA LEU A 333 7.52 16.32 2.03
C LEU A 333 8.43 16.40 3.28
N HIS A 334 8.77 17.61 3.69
CA HIS A 334 9.46 17.93 4.94
C HIS A 334 9.14 19.39 5.35
N PRO A 335 9.42 19.82 6.60
CA PRO A 335 8.97 21.13 7.11
C PRO A 335 9.40 22.36 6.31
N LEU A 336 10.60 22.31 5.70
CA LEU A 336 11.17 23.38 4.89
C LEU A 336 10.75 23.33 3.41
N SER A 337 10.02 22.29 2.98
CA SER A 337 9.62 22.18 1.58
C SER A 337 8.45 23.11 1.28
N SER A 338 8.57 23.85 0.19
CA SER A 338 7.51 24.74 -0.32
C SER A 338 6.80 24.17 -1.54
N HIS A 339 7.48 23.28 -2.28
CA HIS A 339 7.05 22.79 -3.59
C HIS A 339 7.17 21.27 -3.74
N ALA A 340 7.47 20.55 -2.66
CA ALA A 340 7.44 19.09 -2.65
C ALA A 340 6.47 18.59 -1.59
N TYR A 341 5.61 17.68 -2.00
CA TYR A 341 4.54 17.09 -1.21
C TYR A 341 4.66 15.57 -1.22
N VAL A 342 3.99 14.92 -0.28
CA VAL A 342 4.03 13.46 -0.10
C VAL A 342 2.65 12.94 0.27
N ALA A 343 2.35 11.73 -0.20
CA ALA A 343 1.23 10.91 0.26
C ALA A 343 1.73 9.49 0.54
N THR A 344 1.71 9.08 1.81
CA THR A 344 2.26 7.78 2.26
C THR A 344 1.61 7.32 3.56
N GLY A 345 1.90 6.07 3.95
CA GLY A 345 1.56 5.55 5.27
C GLY A 345 0.06 5.32 5.46
N PHE A 346 -0.59 4.72 4.46
CA PHE A 346 -2.06 4.61 4.44
C PHE A 346 -2.64 3.54 5.38
N ASN A 347 -1.81 2.83 6.15
CA ASN A 347 -2.25 1.92 7.21
C ASN A 347 -3.20 0.81 6.73
N SER A 348 -2.94 0.17 5.58
CA SER A 348 -3.82 -0.84 4.94
C SER A 348 -5.10 -0.27 4.29
N TRP A 349 -5.26 1.05 4.24
CA TRP A 349 -6.46 1.73 3.73
C TRP A 349 -6.17 2.66 2.55
N GLY A 350 -5.27 2.23 1.66
CA GLY A 350 -4.78 3.03 0.54
C GLY A 350 -5.83 3.46 -0.49
N MET A 351 -6.95 2.73 -0.64
CA MET A 351 -7.99 3.14 -1.60
C MET A 351 -8.76 4.37 -1.11
N SER A 352 -9.25 4.37 0.13
CA SER A 352 -9.88 5.55 0.73
C SER A 352 -8.87 6.68 0.88
N ASN A 353 -7.72 6.40 1.51
CA ASN A 353 -6.73 7.43 1.81
C ASN A 353 -6.00 7.97 0.58
N GLY A 354 -5.95 7.23 -0.53
CA GLY A 354 -5.42 7.74 -1.79
C GLY A 354 -6.28 8.86 -2.39
N ILE A 355 -7.60 8.75 -2.24
CA ILE A 355 -8.55 9.79 -2.67
C ILE A 355 -8.53 10.97 -1.71
N VAL A 356 -8.50 10.71 -0.40
CA VAL A 356 -8.26 11.77 0.62
C VAL A 356 -6.97 12.52 0.30
N ALA A 357 -5.89 11.81 -0.01
CA ALA A 357 -4.62 12.42 -0.38
C ALA A 357 -4.73 13.30 -1.62
N ALA A 358 -5.42 12.83 -2.66
CA ALA A 358 -5.64 13.60 -3.87
C ALA A 358 -6.33 14.94 -3.59
N ARG A 359 -7.43 14.90 -2.84
CA ARG A 359 -8.23 16.09 -2.53
C ARG A 359 -7.50 17.08 -1.62
N ALA A 360 -6.83 16.59 -0.56
CA ALA A 360 -6.03 17.45 0.31
C ALA A 360 -4.84 18.10 -0.41
N LEU A 361 -4.11 17.32 -1.22
CA LEU A 361 -2.94 17.85 -1.93
C LEU A 361 -3.35 18.83 -3.03
N ALA A 362 -4.40 18.53 -3.79
CA ALA A 362 -4.93 19.46 -4.77
C ALA A 362 -5.35 20.78 -4.11
N GLY A 363 -6.17 20.73 -3.06
CA GLY A 363 -6.59 21.92 -2.31
C GLY A 363 -5.40 22.71 -1.73
N ARG A 364 -4.38 22.03 -1.19
CA ARG A 364 -3.18 22.70 -0.68
C ARG A 364 -2.37 23.38 -1.79
N ILE A 365 -2.20 22.74 -2.94
CA ILE A 365 -1.45 23.27 -4.10
C ILE A 365 -2.24 24.41 -4.79
N THR A 366 -3.57 24.36 -4.75
CA THR A 366 -4.45 25.40 -5.33
C THR A 366 -4.68 26.59 -4.41
N GLY A 367 -4.38 26.47 -3.12
CA GLY A 367 -4.66 27.50 -2.12
C GLY A 367 -6.08 27.42 -1.54
N GLU A 368 -6.78 26.32 -1.77
CA GLU A 368 -8.14 26.04 -1.30
C GLU A 368 -8.16 24.75 -0.44
N PRO A 369 -7.48 24.73 0.73
CA PRO A 369 -7.42 23.53 1.56
C PRO A 369 -8.78 23.15 2.13
N LEU A 370 -9.05 21.84 2.19
CA LEU A 370 -10.23 21.29 2.83
C LEU A 370 -10.10 21.31 4.38
N PRO A 371 -11.21 21.31 5.14
CA PRO A 371 -11.19 21.45 6.60
C PRO A 371 -10.35 20.40 7.36
N TRP A 372 -10.15 19.23 6.77
CA TRP A 372 -9.41 18.11 7.34
C TRP A 372 -7.96 18.01 6.83
N THR A 373 -7.51 18.92 5.97
CA THR A 373 -6.18 18.85 5.31
C THR A 373 -5.04 18.77 6.34
N ASP A 374 -5.05 19.64 7.35
CA ASP A 374 -3.96 19.72 8.33
C ASP A 374 -3.91 18.54 9.31
N LEU A 375 -4.99 17.75 9.42
CA LEU A 375 -5.01 16.51 10.20
C LEU A 375 -3.92 15.53 9.71
N TYR A 376 -3.64 15.55 8.40
CA TYR A 376 -2.74 14.61 7.76
C TYR A 376 -1.35 15.18 7.46
N ASP A 377 -1.08 16.44 7.79
CA ASP A 377 0.20 17.06 7.45
C ASP A 377 1.36 16.30 8.13
N PRO A 378 2.40 15.88 7.39
CA PRO A 378 3.52 15.13 7.98
C PRO A 378 4.33 15.93 9.00
N VAL A 379 4.24 17.27 9.00
CA VAL A 379 4.91 18.13 10.00
C VAL A 379 4.27 18.02 11.38
N ARG A 380 3.10 17.37 11.51
CA ARG A 380 2.52 17.06 12.82
C ARG A 380 3.44 16.14 13.60
N VAL A 381 3.61 16.45 14.87
CA VAL A 381 4.31 15.60 15.83
C VAL A 381 3.39 15.41 17.01
N HIS A 382 3.17 14.17 17.40
CA HIS A 382 2.36 13.84 18.56
C HIS A 382 3.23 13.08 19.57
N PRO A 383 4.07 13.78 20.37
CA PRO A 383 5.13 13.14 21.15
C PRO A 383 4.61 12.04 22.09
N VAL A 384 3.43 12.25 22.68
CA VAL A 384 2.81 11.31 23.62
C VAL A 384 2.37 10.01 22.91
N THR A 385 1.83 10.10 21.70
CA THR A 385 1.29 8.95 20.97
C THR A 385 2.37 8.23 20.17
N GLU A 386 3.38 8.97 19.69
CA GLU A 386 4.40 8.43 18.80
C GLU A 386 5.62 7.87 19.52
N ALA A 387 5.91 8.28 20.76
CA ALA A 387 7.16 7.89 21.45
C ALA A 387 7.39 6.37 21.54
N VAL A 388 6.37 5.61 21.95
CA VAL A 388 6.49 4.15 22.10
C VAL A 388 6.55 3.44 20.75
N PRO A 389 5.62 3.69 19.78
CA PRO A 389 5.71 3.13 18.44
C PRO A 389 7.05 3.45 17.75
N PHE A 390 7.54 4.68 17.88
CA PHE A 390 8.81 5.13 17.34
C PHE A 390 9.97 4.30 17.89
N VAL A 391 10.12 4.19 19.22
CA VAL A 391 11.20 3.39 19.83
C VAL A 391 11.16 1.94 19.36
N ARG A 392 9.98 1.33 19.28
CA ARG A 392 9.81 -0.05 18.79
C ARG A 392 10.23 -0.20 17.33
N ALA A 393 9.80 0.71 16.45
CA ALA A 393 10.17 0.70 15.04
C ALA A 393 11.69 0.84 14.88
N GLN A 394 12.31 1.77 15.59
CA GLN A 394 13.76 1.99 15.52
C GLN A 394 14.57 0.81 16.09
N THR A 395 14.06 0.12 17.11
CA THR A 395 14.70 -1.08 17.66
C THR A 395 14.74 -2.22 16.66
N LYS A 396 13.65 -2.42 15.90
CA LYS A 396 13.60 -3.43 14.83
C LYS A 396 14.62 -3.11 13.74
N VAL A 397 14.67 -1.86 13.27
CA VAL A 397 15.65 -1.44 12.25
C VAL A 397 17.08 -1.65 12.76
N ALA A 398 17.40 -1.26 13.99
CA ALA A 398 18.73 -1.46 14.57
C ALA A 398 19.11 -2.95 14.67
N THR A 399 18.14 -3.81 15.02
CA THR A 399 18.33 -5.26 15.06
C THR A 399 18.67 -5.82 13.68
N HIS A 400 17.95 -5.42 12.63
CA HIS A 400 18.24 -5.87 11.26
C HIS A 400 19.49 -5.22 10.66
N PHE A 401 19.82 -3.99 11.06
CA PHE A 401 20.98 -3.29 10.54
C PHE A 401 22.30 -3.82 11.14
N VAL A 402 22.34 -4.04 12.46
CA VAL A 402 23.55 -4.46 13.19
C VAL A 402 23.50 -5.94 13.58
N GLY A 403 22.37 -6.39 14.14
CA GLY A 403 22.20 -7.74 14.65
C GLY A 403 22.30 -8.81 13.56
N ASP A 404 21.65 -8.61 12.42
CA ASP A 404 21.72 -9.58 11.30
C ASP A 404 23.11 -9.65 10.68
N ARG A 405 23.89 -8.56 10.70
CA ARG A 405 25.29 -8.62 10.26
C ARG A 405 26.17 -9.47 11.17
N LEU A 406 25.79 -9.59 12.45
CA LEU A 406 26.48 -10.41 13.45
C LEU A 406 25.95 -11.86 13.49
N ARG A 407 24.66 -12.07 13.21
CA ARG A 407 23.97 -13.36 13.31
C ARG A 407 23.85 -14.12 11.97
N THR A 408 23.69 -13.41 10.86
CA THR A 408 23.28 -13.96 9.54
C THR A 408 24.47 -14.20 8.61
N VAL A 409 25.56 -14.71 9.17
CA VAL A 409 26.62 -15.35 8.40
C VAL A 409 26.90 -16.70 9.04
N ARG A 410 25.94 -17.62 8.92
CA ARG A 410 26.29 -19.04 8.98
C ARG A 410 27.13 -19.31 7.74
N THR A 411 28.32 -19.83 7.93
CA THR A 411 29.25 -20.28 6.90
C THR A 411 28.60 -21.41 6.11
N GLY A 412 27.76 -21.06 5.13
CA GLY A 412 27.24 -21.98 4.13
C GLY A 412 28.02 -21.80 2.83
N SER A 413 28.33 -22.90 2.16
CA SER A 413 28.82 -22.87 0.79
C SER A 413 27.65 -22.63 -0.16
N VAL A 414 27.93 -22.10 -1.34
CA VAL A 414 26.96 -22.03 -2.45
C VAL A 414 26.42 -23.43 -2.78
N ALA A 415 27.24 -24.47 -2.59
CA ALA A 415 26.87 -25.86 -2.77
C ALA A 415 25.72 -26.32 -1.85
N ASP A 416 25.54 -25.69 -0.69
CA ASP A 416 24.52 -26.07 0.30
C ASP A 416 23.14 -25.47 0.00
N ILE A 417 23.05 -24.57 -0.99
CA ILE A 417 21.80 -23.93 -1.40
C ILE A 417 21.04 -24.87 -2.32
N ALA A 418 19.89 -25.38 -1.86
CA ALA A 418 19.05 -26.26 -2.65
C ALA A 418 18.38 -25.52 -3.84
N PRO A 419 18.02 -26.21 -4.93
CA PRO A 419 17.22 -25.62 -6.01
C PRO A 419 15.96 -24.95 -5.47
N CYS A 420 15.55 -23.85 -6.09
CA CYS A 420 14.45 -22.97 -5.69
C CYS A 420 14.59 -22.29 -4.32
N THR A 421 15.78 -22.28 -3.71
CA THR A 421 16.02 -21.63 -2.42
C THR A 421 17.07 -20.54 -2.53
N GLY A 422 17.03 -19.60 -1.59
CA GLY A 422 17.99 -18.51 -1.51
C GLY A 422 18.48 -18.31 -0.08
N ALA A 423 19.74 -17.89 0.04
CA ALA A 423 20.39 -17.62 1.31
C ALA A 423 21.34 -16.42 1.20
N VAL A 424 21.57 -15.75 2.33
CA VAL A 424 22.67 -14.78 2.46
C VAL A 424 23.89 -15.50 3.01
N ILE A 425 24.98 -15.48 2.25
CA ILE A 425 26.26 -16.11 2.61
C ILE A 425 27.41 -15.08 2.52
N ARG A 426 28.61 -15.45 2.98
CA ARG A 426 29.82 -14.65 2.75
C ARG A 426 30.60 -15.17 1.56
N VAL A 427 30.83 -14.31 0.56
CA VAL A 427 31.72 -14.56 -0.57
C VAL A 427 32.81 -13.50 -0.55
N SER A 428 34.08 -13.91 -0.47
CA SER A 428 35.24 -13.01 -0.42
C SER A 428 35.11 -11.89 0.63
N GLY A 429 34.61 -12.25 1.82
CA GLY A 429 34.43 -11.34 2.97
C GLY A 429 33.18 -10.45 2.90
N SER A 430 32.48 -10.39 1.77
CA SER A 430 31.28 -9.56 1.58
C SER A 430 29.99 -10.39 1.67
N PRO A 431 28.89 -9.83 2.23
CA PRO A 431 27.61 -10.52 2.25
C PRO A 431 26.99 -10.56 0.84
N CYS A 432 26.68 -11.76 0.37
CA CYS A 432 26.13 -12.06 -0.95
C CYS A 432 24.79 -12.76 -0.78
N ALA A 433 23.77 -12.29 -1.48
CA ALA A 433 22.47 -12.92 -1.57
C ALA A 433 22.51 -13.85 -2.79
N VAL A 434 22.32 -15.14 -2.53
CA VAL A 434 22.53 -16.21 -3.51
C VAL A 434 21.26 -17.03 -3.62
N TYR A 435 20.76 -17.18 -4.84
CA TYR A 435 19.59 -17.97 -5.18
C TYR A 435 20.00 -19.06 -6.17
N ARG A 436 19.49 -20.29 -5.99
CA ARG A 436 19.64 -21.36 -6.97
C ARG A 436 18.28 -21.62 -7.62
N ASP A 437 18.21 -21.54 -8.94
CA ASP A 437 16.96 -21.79 -9.65
C ASP A 437 16.65 -23.29 -9.84
N GLU A 438 15.59 -23.58 -10.57
CA GLU A 438 15.09 -24.94 -10.85
C GLU A 438 16.11 -25.77 -11.65
N ASP A 439 16.85 -25.13 -12.56
CA ASP A 439 17.88 -25.75 -13.40
C ASP A 439 19.24 -25.86 -12.68
N GLY A 440 19.31 -25.35 -11.45
CA GLY A 440 20.52 -25.37 -10.63
C GLY A 440 21.47 -24.20 -10.91
N VAL A 441 21.11 -23.24 -11.76
CA VAL A 441 21.89 -22.04 -12.04
C VAL A 441 21.89 -21.14 -10.81
N VAL A 442 23.06 -20.57 -10.53
CA VAL A 442 23.28 -19.71 -9.35
C VAL A 442 23.19 -18.25 -9.75
N HIS A 443 22.29 -17.54 -9.09
CA HIS A 443 22.09 -16.10 -9.20
C HIS A 443 22.66 -15.43 -7.95
N ALA A 444 23.47 -14.40 -8.14
CA ALA A 444 24.24 -13.80 -7.06
C ALA A 444 24.26 -12.28 -7.13
N VAL A 445 23.83 -11.64 -6.06
CA VAL A 445 23.80 -10.18 -5.92
C VAL A 445 24.32 -9.76 -4.55
N SER A 446 24.60 -8.47 -4.37
CA SER A 446 24.89 -7.95 -3.04
C SER A 446 23.70 -8.19 -2.11
N ALA A 447 23.96 -8.73 -0.92
CA ALA A 447 22.92 -8.81 0.11
C ALA A 447 22.60 -7.46 0.76
N THR A 448 23.33 -6.39 0.41
CA THR A 448 23.17 -5.06 1.02
C THR A 448 22.16 -4.25 0.21
N CYS A 449 21.02 -3.94 0.83
CA CYS A 449 19.97 -3.12 0.24
C CYS A 449 20.51 -1.74 -0.18
N THR A 450 20.22 -1.32 -1.42
CA THR A 450 20.69 -0.06 -2.01
C THR A 450 19.98 1.19 -1.51
N HIS A 451 18.99 1.03 -0.63
CA HIS A 451 18.34 2.12 0.12
C HIS A 451 19.26 2.59 1.26
N LEU A 452 19.19 1.94 2.43
CA LEU A 452 19.97 2.32 3.62
C LEU A 452 20.93 1.23 4.12
N GLY A 453 21.21 0.19 3.34
CA GLY A 453 22.28 -0.77 3.63
C GLY A 453 21.95 -1.91 4.58
N CYS A 454 20.67 -2.16 4.90
CA CYS A 454 20.25 -3.37 5.61
C CYS A 454 20.50 -4.63 4.77
N LEU A 455 20.70 -5.77 5.44
CA LEU A 455 20.77 -7.05 4.74
C LEU A 455 19.38 -7.46 4.25
N VAL A 456 19.30 -7.97 3.02
CA VAL A 456 18.07 -8.56 2.48
C VAL A 456 17.89 -9.99 2.97
N ALA A 457 16.65 -10.47 3.00
CA ALA A 457 16.29 -11.87 3.26
C ALA A 457 15.53 -12.45 2.06
N PHE A 458 15.58 -13.76 1.89
CA PHE A 458 14.90 -14.45 0.79
C PHE A 458 13.45 -14.76 1.16
N ASN A 459 12.51 -14.36 0.31
CA ASN A 459 11.12 -14.79 0.37
C ASN A 459 10.95 -15.96 -0.60
N ASP A 460 10.72 -17.15 -0.05
CA ASP A 460 10.65 -18.41 -0.78
C ASP A 460 9.36 -18.58 -1.59
N ALA A 461 8.27 -17.95 -1.15
CA ALA A 461 6.97 -18.04 -1.80
C ALA A 461 6.90 -17.20 -3.08
N GLU A 462 7.55 -16.04 -3.10
CA GLU A 462 7.56 -15.12 -4.24
C GLU A 462 8.89 -15.10 -5.01
N ARG A 463 9.92 -15.80 -4.50
CA ARG A 463 11.28 -15.83 -5.07
C ARG A 463 11.86 -14.42 -5.22
N THR A 464 11.81 -13.65 -4.14
CA THR A 464 12.29 -12.26 -4.11
C THR A 464 13.24 -12.00 -2.94
N TRP A 465 14.15 -11.06 -3.10
CA TRP A 465 14.94 -10.51 -2.00
C TRP A 465 14.22 -9.34 -1.35
N GLU A 466 14.10 -9.35 -0.04
CA GLU A 466 13.32 -8.37 0.72
C GLU A 466 14.14 -7.73 1.83
N CYS A 467 14.08 -6.41 1.92
CA CYS A 467 14.72 -5.65 2.98
C CYS A 467 13.77 -5.53 4.18
N PRO A 468 14.07 -6.11 5.35
CA PRO A 468 13.19 -6.07 6.53
C PRO A 468 13.10 -4.69 7.19
N CYS A 469 14.03 -3.77 6.91
CA CYS A 469 14.02 -2.45 7.51
C CYS A 469 12.92 -1.54 6.96
N HIS A 470 12.86 -1.40 5.63
CA HIS A 470 11.98 -0.41 4.96
C HIS A 470 11.18 -1.02 3.80
N GLY A 471 11.26 -2.34 3.60
CA GLY A 471 10.40 -3.07 2.67
C GLY A 471 10.77 -2.92 1.19
N SER A 472 12.02 -2.59 0.86
CA SER A 472 12.48 -2.69 -0.53
C SER A 472 12.49 -4.14 -0.98
N ARG A 473 12.04 -4.40 -2.22
CA ARG A 473 11.97 -5.74 -2.81
C ARG A 473 12.71 -5.79 -4.14
N PHE A 474 13.38 -6.90 -4.39
CA PHE A 474 14.19 -7.11 -5.59
C PHE A 474 13.94 -8.49 -6.18
N THR A 475 14.11 -8.62 -7.50
CA THR A 475 14.16 -9.92 -8.18
C THR A 475 15.41 -10.68 -7.73
N VAL A 476 15.49 -11.98 -8.06
CA VAL A 476 16.67 -12.80 -7.76
C VAL A 476 17.96 -12.23 -8.39
N ASP A 477 17.83 -11.55 -9.53
CA ASP A 477 18.90 -10.83 -10.24
C ASP A 477 19.18 -9.41 -9.73
N GLY A 478 18.45 -8.98 -8.69
CA GLY A 478 18.65 -7.69 -8.04
C GLY A 478 17.87 -6.52 -8.65
N ALA A 479 17.06 -6.72 -9.68
CA ALA A 479 16.23 -5.65 -10.23
C ALA A 479 15.19 -5.18 -9.21
N VAL A 480 14.94 -3.86 -9.14
CA VAL A 480 14.01 -3.29 -8.17
C VAL A 480 12.56 -3.65 -8.54
N ILE A 481 11.88 -4.35 -7.65
CA ILE A 481 10.44 -4.62 -7.74
C ILE A 481 9.67 -3.50 -7.02
N GLN A 482 10.06 -3.19 -5.79
CA GLN A 482 9.38 -2.22 -4.94
C GLN A 482 10.36 -1.41 -4.12
N GLY A 483 10.10 -0.10 -4.03
CA GLY A 483 10.91 0.85 -3.26
C GLY A 483 10.82 0.65 -1.74
N PRO A 484 11.54 1.46 -0.94
CA PRO A 484 12.15 2.74 -1.32
C PRO A 484 13.43 2.69 -2.16
N ALA A 485 14.12 1.54 -2.26
CA ALA A 485 15.27 1.43 -3.14
C ALA A 485 14.93 1.82 -4.59
N THR A 486 15.73 2.69 -5.19
CA THR A 486 15.59 3.12 -6.59
C THR A 486 16.66 2.52 -7.51
N ARG A 487 17.63 1.80 -6.95
CA ARG A 487 18.74 1.17 -7.66
C ARG A 487 18.75 -0.34 -7.43
N PRO A 488 19.13 -1.15 -8.44
CA PRO A 488 19.19 -2.60 -8.28
C PRO A 488 20.27 -3.02 -7.29
N LEU A 489 20.14 -4.22 -6.70
CA LEU A 489 21.24 -4.87 -5.99
C LEU A 489 22.37 -5.17 -7.00
N PRO A 490 23.62 -4.75 -6.74
CA PRO A 490 24.71 -5.02 -7.68
C PRO A 490 24.96 -6.53 -7.84
N PRO A 491 25.17 -7.04 -9.07
CA PRO A 491 25.53 -8.43 -9.29
C PRO A 491 26.87 -8.77 -8.62
N LYS A 492 27.03 -10.04 -8.25
CA LYS A 492 28.24 -10.59 -7.65
C LYS A 492 28.69 -11.81 -8.43
N GLN A 493 30.00 -11.93 -8.64
CA GLN A 493 30.59 -13.17 -9.15
C GLN A 493 30.81 -14.13 -8.00
N ILE A 494 30.50 -15.39 -8.25
CA ILE A 494 30.73 -16.51 -7.36
C ILE A 494 31.58 -17.50 -8.15
N ASP A 495 32.71 -17.89 -7.56
CA ASP A 495 33.65 -18.86 -8.13
C ASP A 495 33.17 -20.31 -7.98
#